data_AF-A0A1E9ZCX4-F1
#
_entry.id   AF-A0A1E9ZCX4-F1
#
_cell.length_a   1.000
_cell.length_b   1.000
_cell.length_c   1.000
_cell.angle_alpha   90.00
_cell.angle_beta   90.00
_cell.angle_gamma   90.00
#
_symmetry.space_group_name_H-M   'P 1'
#
loop_
_entity.id
_entity.type
_entity.pdbx_description
1 polymer ?
#
loop_
_entity_poly.entity_id
_entity_poly.type
_entity_poly.pdbx_seq_one_letter_code
_entity_poly.pdbx_strand_id
1 'polypeptide(L)' 'MDATMMYFNYPDTDMTKPGRPRPGATLRLGNLIFEVVEVGEPQKNDEGTFTFPVHMVQRMEGEPHL' A
#
# COMPACT_ATOMS: atom_id res chain seq x y z
N MET A 1 -11.40 -2.87 12.79
CA MET A 1 -10.23 -3.27 11.99
C MET A 1 -9.24 -2.14 12.10
N ASP A 2 -8.09 -2.39 12.72
CA ASP A 2 -7.05 -1.37 12.83
C ASP A 2 -6.35 -1.24 11.47
N ALA A 3 -6.54 -0.10 10.81
CA ALA A 3 -5.85 0.20 9.57
C ALA A 3 -4.39 0.52 9.88
N THR A 4 -3.47 -0.21 9.25
CA THR A 4 -2.03 0.07 9.27
C THR A 4 -1.68 0.97 8.11
N MET A 5 -0.97 2.06 8.38
CA MET A 5 -0.38 2.91 7.35
C MET A 5 1.02 2.43 7.02
N MET A 6 1.35 2.26 5.74
CA MET A 6 2.74 2.15 5.28
C MET A 6 3.04 3.20 4.21
N TYR A 7 4.31 3.59 4.13
CA TYR A 7 4.77 4.61 3.20
C TYR A 7 5.66 3.98 2.14
N PHE A 8 5.34 4.23 0.87
CA PHE A 8 6.08 3.70 -0.27
C PHE A 8 6.71 4.84 -1.05
N ASN A 9 8.00 4.74 -1.34
CA ASN A 9 8.75 5.75 -2.08
C ASN A 9 8.95 5.30 -3.53
N TYR A 10 8.71 6.23 -4.46
CA TYR A 10 8.87 6.00 -5.89
C TYR A 10 9.51 7.21 -6.60
N PRO A 11 10.18 6.99 -7.74
CA PRO A 11 10.80 8.10 -8.49
C PRO A 11 9.78 8.98 -9.24
N ASP A 12 8.53 8.56 -9.35
CA ASP A 12 7.46 9.24 -10.07
C ASP A 12 6.07 8.91 -9.50
N THR A 13 5.06 9.63 -9.97
CA THR A 13 3.68 9.49 -9.53
C THR A 13 2.84 8.48 -10.32
N ASP A 14 3.45 7.74 -11.26
CA ASP A 14 2.74 6.80 -12.12
C ASP A 14 2.45 5.47 -11.39
N MET A 15 1.23 5.36 -10.85
CA MET A 15 0.74 4.18 -10.13
C MET A 15 0.31 3.03 -11.05
N THR A 16 0.38 3.20 -12.37
CA THR A 16 0.08 2.13 -13.33
C THR A 16 1.26 1.16 -13.51
N LYS A 17 2.45 1.53 -13.06
CA LYS A 17 3.65 0.70 -13.14
C LYS A 17 3.54 -0.58 -12.29
N PRO A 18 4.27 -1.65 -12.66
CA PRO A 18 4.34 -2.86 -11.84
C PRO A 18 4.90 -2.59 -10.45
N GLY A 19 4.47 -3.38 -9.47
CA GLY A 19 4.92 -3.26 -8.07
C GLY A 19 4.30 -2.10 -7.28
N ARG A 20 3.39 -1.32 -7.89
CA ARG A 20 2.69 -0.22 -7.23
C ARG A 20 1.44 -0.73 -6.49
N PRO A 21 1.20 -0.32 -5.24
CA PRO A 21 0.01 -0.69 -4.49
C PRO A 21 -1.25 -0.12 -5.15
N ARG A 22 -2.34 -0.88 -5.08
CA ARG A 22 -3.66 -0.49 -5.60
C ARG A 22 -4.73 -1.00 -4.65
N PRO A 23 -5.86 -0.30 -4.48
CA PRO A 23 -6.98 -0.80 -3.69
C PRO A 23 -7.38 -2.23 -4.09
N GLY A 24 -7.61 -3.09 -3.10
CA GLY A 24 -7.89 -4.53 -3.24
C GLY A 24 -6.66 -5.41 -3.49
N ALA A 25 -5.47 -4.84 -3.70
CA ALA A 25 -4.26 -5.64 -3.84
C ALA A 25 -3.84 -6.25 -2.49
N THR A 26 -3.39 -7.51 -2.53
CA THR A 26 -2.84 -8.19 -1.35
C THR A 26 -1.32 -8.08 -1.32
N LEU A 27 -0.78 -7.58 -0.21
CA LEU A 27 0.65 -7.55 0.09
C LEU A 27 0.98 -8.64 1.13
N ARG A 28 2.03 -9.42 0.88
CA ARG A 28 2.53 -10.41 1.85
C ARG A 28 3.86 -9.92 2.43
N LEU A 29 3.91 -9.76 3.75
CA LEU A 29 5.12 -9.42 4.48
C LEU A 29 5.42 -10.54 5.47
N GLY A 30 6.24 -11.49 5.04
CA GLY A 30 6.46 -12.73 5.79
C GLY A 30 5.16 -13.53 5.92
N ASN A 31 4.73 -13.78 7.16
CA ASN A 31 3.48 -14.46 7.50
C ASN A 31 2.28 -13.51 7.63
N LEU A 32 2.48 -12.21 7.45
CA LEU A 32 1.40 -11.21 7.52
C LEU A 32 0.83 -10.97 6.12
N ILE A 33 -0.49 -11.00 6.02
CA ILE A 33 -1.22 -10.65 4.80
C ILE A 33 -1.90 -9.32 5.05
N PHE A 34 -1.70 -8.38 4.14
CA PHE A 34 -2.33 -7.07 4.15
C PHE A 34 -3.12 -6.87 2.88
N GLU A 35 -4.28 -6.25 2.99
CA GLU A 35 -5.03 -5.77 1.83
C GLU A 35 -4.94 -4.25 1.79
N VAL A 36 -4.62 -3.72 0.61
CA VAL A 36 -4.61 -2.27 0.37
C VAL A 36 -6.05 -1.79 0.27
N VAL A 37 -6.41 -0.86 1.15
CA VAL A 37 -7.72 -0.20 1.15
C VAL A 37 -7.67 1.05 0.28
N GLU A 38 -6.62 1.85 0.45
CA GLU A 38 -6.50 3.15 -0.18
C GLU A 38 -5.02 3.49 -0.41
N VAL A 39 -4.76 4.21 -1.49
CA VAL A 39 -3.49 4.89 -1.72
C VAL A 39 -3.79 6.38 -1.72
N GLY A 40 -3.22 7.10 -0.75
CA GLY A 40 -3.38 8.54 -0.64
C GLY A 40 -2.48 9.32 -1.61
N GLU A 41 -2.64 10.63 -1.62
CA GLU A 41 -1.87 11.51 -2.48
C GLU A 41 -0.37 11.50 -2.10
N PRO A 42 0.54 11.49 -3.10
CA PRO A 42 1.96 11.49 -2.82
C PRO A 42 2.45 12.86 -2.34
N GLN A 43 3.42 12.83 -1.43
CA GLN A 43 4.21 13.99 -1.07
C GLN A 43 5.61 13.85 -1.65
N LYS A 44 6.12 14.91 -2.28
CA LYS A 44 7.50 14.92 -2.78
C LYS A 44 8.46 15.23 -1.63
N ASN A 45 9.46 14.38 -1.43
CA ASN A 45 10.49 14.61 -0.42
C ASN A 45 11.69 15.41 -0.99
N ASP A 46 12.58 15.85 -0.09
CA ASP A 46 13.75 16.67 -0.43
C ASP A 46 14.76 15.96 -1.34
N GLU A 47 14.70 14.62 -1.40
CA GLU A 47 15.53 13.78 -2.27
C GLU A 47 14.95 13.65 -3.69
N GLY A 48 13.80 14.25 -3.96
CA GLY A 48 13.15 14.23 -5.27
C GLY A 48 12.28 13.00 -5.53
N THR A 49 12.08 12.13 -4.54
CA THR A 49 11.16 10.99 -4.62
C THR A 49 9.75 11.35 -4.14
N PHE A 50 8.77 10.53 -4.50
CA PHE A 50 7.38 10.67 -4.12
C PHE A 50 7.02 9.60 -3.09
N THR A 51 6.62 10.04 -1.90
CA THR A 51 6.19 9.21 -0.78
C THR A 51 4.66 9.08 -0.80
N PHE A 52 4.17 7.87 -0.98
CA PHE A 52 2.75 7.53 -0.99
C PHE A 52 2.32 6.92 0.35
N PRO A 53 1.35 7.51 1.06
CA PRO A 53 0.70 6.86 2.19
C PRO A 53 -0.27 5.78 1.68
N VAL A 54 -0.16 4.57 2.19
CA VAL A 54 -0.98 3.42 1.79
C VAL A 54 -1.67 2.84 3.02
N HIS A 55 -3.00 2.96 3.04
CA HIS A 55 -3.84 2.39 4.07
C HIS A 55 -4.05 0.90 3.80
N MET A 56 -3.76 0.08 4.79
CA MET A 56 -3.90 -1.37 4.69
C MET A 56 -4.61 -1.94 5.91
N VAL A 57 -5.31 -3.04 5.71
CA VAL A 57 -5.84 -3.84 6.81
C VAL A 57 -5.14 -5.19 6.82
N GLN A 58 -4.73 -5.63 8.01
CA GLN A 58 -4.21 -6.98 8.16
C GLN A 58 -5.36 -7.98 7.98
N ARG A 59 -5.13 -9.00 7.16
CA ARG A 59 -6.02 -10.14 6.98
C ARG A 59 -5.42 -11.34 7.71
N MET A 60 -6.27 -12.14 8.36
CA MET A 60 -5.88 -13.46 8.83
C MET A 60 -5.97 -14.45 7.66
N GLU A 61 -5.04 -15.39 7.56
CA GLU A 61 -5.17 -16.47 6.56
C GLU A 61 -6.49 -17.21 6.77
N GLY A 62 -7.34 -17.23 5.74
CA GLY A 62 -8.61 -17.97 5.73
C GLY A 62 -9.89 -17.14 5.84
N GLU A 63 -9.83 -15.80 5.98
CA GLU A 63 -11.05 -14.98 5.93
C GLU A 63 -11.53 -14.74 4.49
N PRO A 64 -12.82 -14.98 4.17
CA PRO A 64 -13.36 -14.82 2.82
C PRO A 64 -13.45 -13.34 2.40
N HIS A 65 -13.31 -13.11 1.10
CA HIS A 65 -13.61 -11.82 0.47
C HIS A 65 -15.13 -11.58 0.49
N LEU A 66 -15.56 -10.44 1.03
CA LEU A 66 -16.95 -9.96 0.96
C LEU A 66 -17.19 -9.24 -0.36
#